data_AF-A0A3L6SQC5-F1
#
_entry.id   AF-A0A3L6SQC5-F1
#
_cell.length_a   1.000
_cell.length_b   1.000
_cell.length_c   1.000
_cell.angle_alpha   90.00
_cell.angle_beta   90.00
_cell.angle_gamma   90.00
#
_symmetry.space_group_name_H-M   'P 1'
#
loop_
_entity.id
_entity.type
_entity.pdbx_description
1 polymer ?
#
loop_
_entity_poly.entity_id
_entity_poly.type
_entity_poly.pdbx_seq_one_letter_code
_entity_poly.pdbx_strand_id
1 'polypeptide(L)'
;MDTGGGCSGGGAAAAAGLEEEAAKREREWEEAAQAVAYDSCTWPPPIAAVCGPGNSGKSAFSRLLLNTLITRYKNVGYLDIDVGQPEFTPPGFVSLHVLEEQAKDLTILYLRNPKRCFFFGDVCAKRNPKLLLTYIFDLYDYFLKEFYCFREANNPKTSAIPLVINTSGWIKGNGLHVLTEMLKYVSPTHVIRVSTTVERKNLPCGTFWMNEFDEYPPVNLIEIRAVQNSPRHLLVKKEARIIRDIRLIAYFRQCLPRDFNVFCLNDLIQGFASIHPFQLRLSKIHVIDLHCQRGICNDPENYKIIKKIVTSEK
;
A
#
# COMPACT_ATOMS: atom_id res chain seq x y z
N MET A 1 -8.98 64.01 2.90
CA MET A 1 -7.64 63.74 2.32
C MET A 1 -6.97 62.72 3.21
N ASP A 2 -6.44 61.67 2.57
CA ASP A 2 -5.58 60.58 3.05
C ASP A 2 -6.14 59.59 4.10
N THR A 3 -6.56 58.37 3.70
CA THR A 3 -5.78 57.14 3.35
C THR A 3 -5.02 56.60 4.56
N GLY A 4 -5.25 55.39 5.08
CA GLY A 4 -5.25 54.09 4.39
C GLY A 4 -3.91 53.39 4.63
N GLY A 5 -3.90 52.24 5.31
CA GLY A 5 -2.73 51.37 5.47
C GLY A 5 -2.43 51.00 6.94
N GLY A 6 -2.15 49.77 7.34
CA GLY A 6 -2.05 48.52 6.60
C GLY A 6 -2.01 47.36 7.61
N CYS A 7 -2.86 46.37 7.40
CA CYS A 7 -2.83 45.08 8.09
C CYS A 7 -2.87 43.98 7.02
N SER A 8 -1.79 43.84 6.26
CA SER A 8 -1.65 42.83 5.20
C SER A 8 -0.31 42.08 5.23
N GLY A 9 0.61 42.40 6.15
CA GLY A 9 1.96 41.80 6.18
C GLY A 9 2.09 40.43 6.86
N GLY A 10 1.19 40.07 7.79
CA GLY A 10 1.33 38.85 8.59
C GLY A 10 0.97 37.55 7.85
N GLY A 11 0.05 37.62 6.89
CA GLY A 11 -0.39 36.45 6.12
C GLY A 11 0.63 35.98 5.08
N ALA A 12 1.36 36.92 4.45
CA ALA A 12 2.34 36.61 3.42
C ALA A 12 3.60 35.93 4.00
N ALA A 13 4.08 36.37 5.17
CA ALA A 13 5.24 35.76 5.83
C ALA A 13 4.93 34.35 6.36
N ALA A 14 3.72 34.12 6.88
CA ALA A 14 3.28 32.79 7.30
C ALA A 14 3.09 31.83 6.11
N ALA A 15 2.56 32.33 4.98
CA ALA A 15 2.43 31.54 3.75
C ALA A 15 3.80 31.17 3.16
N ALA A 16 4.74 32.12 3.09
CA ALA A 16 6.10 31.89 2.62
C ALA A 16 6.84 30.84 3.47
N GLY A 17 6.68 30.88 4.79
CA GLY A 17 7.27 29.87 5.69
C GLY A 17 6.68 28.47 5.51
N LEU A 18 5.39 28.35 5.16
CA LEU A 18 4.76 27.06 4.85
C LEU A 18 5.24 26.47 3.52
N GLU A 19 5.45 27.31 2.51
CA GLU A 19 6.01 26.91 1.22
C GLU A 19 7.46 26.45 1.35
N GLU A 20 8.29 27.16 2.12
CA GLU A 20 9.68 26.79 2.37
C GLU A 20 9.80 25.44 3.09
N GLU A 21 8.98 25.21 4.14
CA GLU A 21 8.94 23.93 4.85
C GLU A 21 8.38 22.79 3.99
N ALA A 22 7.49 23.09 3.03
CA ALA A 22 7.02 22.10 2.07
C ALA A 22 8.14 21.72 1.08
N ALA A 23 8.86 22.69 0.52
CA ALA A 23 9.98 22.45 -0.41
C ALA A 23 11.14 21.70 0.27
N LYS A 24 11.45 22.03 1.54
CA LYS A 24 12.45 21.30 2.32
C LYS A 24 12.06 19.84 2.54
N ARG A 25 10.78 19.56 2.75
CA ARG A 25 10.25 18.20 2.92
C ARG A 25 10.29 17.42 1.61
N GLU A 26 9.91 18.04 0.51
CA GLU A 26 10.00 17.44 -0.82
C GLU A 26 11.43 17.02 -1.13
N ARG A 27 12.40 17.91 -0.88
CA ARG A 27 13.82 17.60 -1.02
C ARG A 27 14.28 16.45 -0.13
N GLU A 28 13.88 16.43 1.15
CA GLU A 28 14.19 15.32 2.08
C GLU A 28 13.66 13.97 1.56
N TRP A 29 12.45 13.96 0.98
CA TRP A 29 11.86 12.77 0.40
C TRP A 29 12.58 12.32 -0.88
N GLU A 30 12.96 13.26 -1.74
CA GLU A 30 13.75 12.98 -2.94
C GLU A 30 15.13 12.41 -2.60
N GLU A 31 15.83 13.03 -1.64
CA GLU A 31 17.13 12.57 -1.14
C GLU A 31 17.03 11.17 -0.55
N ALA A 32 16.01 10.89 0.26
CA ALA A 32 15.77 9.55 0.81
C ALA A 32 15.46 8.52 -0.28
N ALA A 33 14.65 8.86 -1.27
CA ALA A 33 14.35 7.96 -2.39
C ALA A 33 15.58 7.70 -3.27
N GLN A 34 16.40 8.72 -3.51
CA GLN A 34 17.67 8.58 -4.22
C GLN A 34 18.66 7.74 -3.43
N ALA A 35 18.77 7.94 -2.11
CA ALA A 35 19.63 7.13 -1.25
C ALA A 35 19.30 5.64 -1.34
N VAL A 36 18.02 5.27 -1.36
CA VAL A 36 17.61 3.86 -1.54
C VAL A 36 17.89 3.35 -2.95
N ALA A 37 17.59 4.14 -3.98
CA ALA A 37 17.72 3.69 -5.38
C ALA A 37 19.19 3.62 -5.85
N TYR A 38 20.03 4.52 -5.35
CA TYR A 38 21.42 4.72 -5.76
C TYR A 38 22.41 4.47 -4.63
N ASP A 39 22.02 3.74 -3.57
CA ASP A 39 23.00 3.13 -2.67
C ASP A 39 24.03 2.39 -3.54
N SER A 40 25.30 2.41 -3.11
CA SER A 40 26.48 2.20 -3.97
C SER A 40 26.49 0.84 -4.70
N CYS A 41 25.60 -0.07 -4.30
CA CYS A 41 25.38 -1.38 -4.88
C CYS A 41 24.05 -1.41 -5.68
N THR A 42 24.11 -1.64 -7.00
CA THR A 42 22.93 -2.10 -7.78
C THR A 42 22.59 -3.58 -7.51
N TRP A 43 23.44 -4.25 -6.75
CA TRP A 43 23.39 -5.68 -6.52
C TRP A 43 23.81 -6.04 -5.09
N PRO A 44 22.98 -6.74 -4.32
CA PRO A 44 21.61 -7.11 -4.66
C PRO A 44 20.68 -5.87 -4.72
N PRO A 45 19.63 -5.87 -5.55
CA PRO A 45 18.69 -4.74 -5.62
C PRO A 45 17.99 -4.48 -4.28
N PRO A 46 17.62 -3.23 -3.95
CA PRO A 46 17.04 -2.91 -2.66
C PRO A 46 15.65 -3.53 -2.45
N ILE A 47 15.42 -4.06 -1.25
CA ILE A 47 14.10 -4.37 -0.68
C ILE A 47 13.83 -3.31 0.39
N ALA A 48 12.84 -2.45 0.15
CA ALA A 48 12.56 -1.27 0.95
C ALA A 48 11.14 -1.30 1.52
N ALA A 49 11.01 -1.23 2.85
CA ALA A 49 9.73 -1.15 3.54
C ALA A 49 9.43 0.27 4.01
N VAL A 50 8.24 0.79 3.69
CA VAL A 50 7.81 2.16 4.06
C VAL A 50 6.76 2.10 5.16
N CYS A 51 7.14 2.54 6.37
CA CYS A 51 6.41 2.34 7.61
C CYS A 51 6.10 3.67 8.31
N GLY A 52 5.03 3.73 9.11
CA GLY A 52 4.63 4.95 9.82
C GLY A 52 3.12 5.07 10.06
N PRO A 53 2.65 6.14 10.72
CA PRO A 53 1.24 6.29 11.07
C PRO A 53 0.32 6.47 9.85
N GLY A 54 -0.97 6.26 10.07
CA GLY A 54 -2.00 6.63 9.08
C GLY A 54 -1.90 8.10 8.70
N ASN A 55 -2.17 8.41 7.42
CA ASN A 55 -2.10 9.75 6.84
C ASN A 55 -0.74 10.47 6.93
N SER A 56 0.37 9.75 7.19
CA SER A 56 1.70 10.37 7.21
C SER A 56 2.30 10.63 5.83
N GLY A 57 1.69 10.08 4.77
CA GLY A 57 2.21 10.20 3.40
C GLY A 57 2.98 8.97 2.89
N LYS A 58 2.96 7.83 3.61
CA LYS A 58 3.63 6.57 3.19
C LYS A 58 3.38 6.19 1.74
N SER A 59 2.12 6.08 1.31
CA SER A 59 1.82 5.71 -0.07
C SER A 59 2.42 6.71 -1.05
N ALA A 60 2.36 8.02 -0.75
CA ALA A 60 2.99 9.04 -1.60
C ALA A 60 4.51 8.88 -1.69
N PHE A 61 5.19 8.58 -0.57
CA PHE A 61 6.62 8.28 -0.59
C PHE A 61 6.91 6.96 -1.33
N SER A 62 6.13 5.90 -1.10
CA SER A 62 6.25 4.62 -1.81
C SER A 62 6.13 4.80 -3.33
N ARG A 63 5.28 5.74 -3.79
CA ARG A 63 5.16 6.13 -5.20
C ARG A 63 6.38 6.86 -5.73
N LEU A 64 6.89 7.83 -4.96
CA LEU A 64 8.13 8.53 -5.29
C LEU A 64 9.28 7.53 -5.44
N LEU A 65 9.48 6.69 -4.42
CA LEU A 65 10.52 5.66 -4.42
C LEU A 65 10.36 4.68 -5.60
N LEU A 66 9.15 4.21 -5.87
CA LEU A 66 8.85 3.35 -7.02
C LEU A 66 9.26 4.01 -8.34
N ASN A 67 8.85 5.26 -8.57
CA ASN A 67 9.19 6.00 -9.79
C ASN A 67 10.71 6.25 -9.89
N THR A 68 11.38 6.57 -8.79
CA THR A 68 12.85 6.72 -8.74
C THR A 68 13.53 5.39 -9.11
N LEU A 69 13.09 4.26 -8.54
CA LEU A 69 13.66 2.94 -8.86
C LEU A 69 13.42 2.54 -10.31
N ILE A 70 12.25 2.85 -10.90
CA ILE A 70 11.94 2.55 -12.31
C ILE A 70 12.90 3.28 -13.27
N THR A 71 13.45 4.44 -12.89
CA THR A 71 14.47 5.12 -13.72
C THR A 71 15.78 4.34 -13.82
N ARG A 72 16.05 3.45 -12.86
CA ARG A 72 17.31 2.68 -12.74
C ARG A 72 17.15 1.20 -13.05
N TYR A 73 15.97 0.64 -12.78
CA TYR A 73 15.65 -0.77 -12.97
C TYR A 73 14.52 -0.92 -13.98
N LYS A 74 14.66 -1.86 -14.93
CA LYS A 74 13.63 -2.15 -15.93
C LYS A 74 12.29 -2.56 -15.30
N ASN A 75 12.36 -3.27 -14.17
CA ASN A 75 11.22 -3.79 -13.43
C ASN A 75 11.38 -3.44 -11.96
N VAL A 76 10.30 -3.09 -11.30
CA VAL A 76 10.24 -2.89 -9.84
C VAL A 76 9.05 -3.62 -9.27
N GLY A 77 9.27 -4.43 -8.25
CA GLY A 77 8.22 -5.05 -7.46
C GLY A 77 7.56 -4.03 -6.54
N TYR A 78 6.25 -4.13 -6.36
CA TYR A 78 5.49 -3.35 -5.39
C TYR A 78 4.56 -4.28 -4.61
N LEU A 79 4.88 -4.50 -3.34
CA LEU A 79 4.06 -5.29 -2.41
C LEU A 79 3.25 -4.34 -1.54
N ASP A 80 1.95 -4.32 -1.76
CA ASP A 80 1.02 -3.52 -0.98
C ASP A 80 0.32 -4.37 0.08
N ILE A 81 0.56 -4.04 1.34
CA ILE A 81 -0.02 -4.72 2.50
C ILE A 81 -1.04 -3.85 3.25
N ASP A 82 -1.36 -2.65 2.73
CA ASP A 82 -2.45 -1.83 3.27
C ASP A 82 -3.81 -2.27 2.69
N VAL A 83 -4.46 -3.23 3.35
CA VAL A 83 -5.81 -3.67 2.98
C VAL A 83 -6.88 -2.58 3.14
N GLY A 84 -6.61 -1.51 3.88
CA GLY A 84 -7.56 -0.42 4.10
C GLY A 84 -7.58 0.59 2.96
N GLN A 85 -6.40 0.99 2.50
CA GLN A 85 -6.22 1.96 1.42
C GLN A 85 -5.13 1.51 0.44
N PRO A 86 -5.33 0.38 -0.27
CA PRO A 86 -4.36 -0.11 -1.22
C PRO A 86 -4.22 0.85 -2.42
N GLU A 87 -3.06 0.83 -3.06
CA GLU A 87 -2.65 1.73 -4.12
C GLU A 87 -3.26 1.34 -5.48
N PHE A 88 -3.27 0.04 -5.79
CA PHE A 88 -3.56 -0.48 -7.14
C PHE A 88 -4.76 -1.42 -7.23
N THR A 89 -5.33 -1.80 -6.09
CA THR A 89 -6.44 -2.77 -6.01
C THR A 89 -7.63 -2.17 -5.26
N PRO A 90 -8.81 -2.83 -5.32
CA PRO A 90 -9.89 -2.51 -4.40
C PRO A 90 -9.47 -2.71 -2.93
N PRO A 91 -10.17 -2.08 -1.97
CA PRO A 91 -9.96 -2.33 -0.55
C PRO A 91 -10.16 -3.81 -0.18
N GLY A 92 -9.42 -4.28 0.82
CA GLY A 92 -9.48 -5.66 1.30
C GLY A 92 -8.51 -6.62 0.61
N PHE A 93 -7.63 -6.12 -0.26
CA PHE A 93 -6.61 -6.92 -0.94
C PHE A 93 -5.22 -6.68 -0.37
N VAL A 94 -4.43 -7.75 -0.31
CA VAL A 94 -2.96 -7.72 -0.22
C VAL A 94 -2.45 -8.10 -1.61
N SER A 95 -1.53 -7.35 -2.19
CA SER A 95 -1.18 -7.54 -3.60
C SER A 95 0.27 -7.28 -3.93
N LEU A 96 0.80 -8.08 -4.85
CA LEU A 96 2.11 -7.91 -5.48
C LEU A 96 1.91 -7.47 -6.94
N HIS A 97 2.56 -6.38 -7.30
CA HIS A 97 2.64 -5.84 -8.66
C HIS A 97 4.09 -5.85 -9.13
N VAL A 98 4.29 -5.91 -10.45
CA VAL A 98 5.60 -5.66 -11.08
C VAL A 98 5.36 -4.58 -12.13
N LEU A 99 6.11 -3.48 -12.02
CA LEU A 99 5.93 -2.29 -12.84
C LEU A 99 7.18 -2.03 -13.69
N GLU A 100 6.94 -1.70 -14.96
CA GLU A 100 7.98 -1.41 -15.98
C GLU A 100 8.05 0.07 -16.38
N GLU A 101 6.96 0.82 -16.14
CA GLU A 101 6.84 2.21 -16.53
C GLU A 101 6.47 3.06 -15.33
N GLN A 102 6.98 4.29 -15.32
CA GLN A 102 6.58 5.29 -14.34
C GLN A 102 5.06 5.34 -14.26
N ALA A 103 4.56 5.34 -13.03
CA ALA A 103 3.14 5.45 -12.83
C ALA A 103 2.74 6.92 -13.01
N LYS A 104 2.53 7.30 -14.28
CA LYS A 104 2.35 8.68 -14.74
C LYS A 104 1.19 9.39 -14.06
N ASP A 105 0.16 8.64 -13.65
CA ASP A 105 -1.02 9.17 -12.97
C ASP A 105 -1.49 8.19 -11.89
N LEU A 106 -0.78 8.16 -10.76
CA LEU A 106 -1.32 7.54 -9.53
C LEU A 106 -2.37 8.44 -8.89
N THR A 107 -3.41 8.72 -9.67
CA THR A 107 -4.68 9.21 -9.14
C THR A 107 -5.30 8.13 -8.26
N ILE A 108 -6.23 8.52 -7.38
CA ILE A 108 -6.98 7.59 -6.52
C ILE A 108 -7.65 6.44 -7.30
N LEU A 109 -7.80 6.58 -8.62
CA LEU A 109 -8.50 5.65 -9.52
C LEU A 109 -7.58 4.67 -10.26
N TYR A 110 -6.26 4.76 -10.08
CA TYR A 110 -5.32 3.95 -10.86
C TYR A 110 -5.29 2.50 -10.39
N LEU A 111 -6.12 1.66 -11.01
CA LEU A 111 -6.17 0.22 -10.73
C LEU A 111 -5.29 -0.56 -11.71
N ARG A 112 -4.58 -1.57 -11.21
CA ARG A 112 -3.76 -2.48 -12.01
C ARG A 112 -4.02 -3.93 -11.66
N ASN A 113 -3.88 -4.80 -12.65
CA ASN A 113 -3.91 -6.24 -12.43
C ASN A 113 -2.65 -6.66 -11.67
N PRO A 114 -2.78 -7.20 -10.44
CA PRO A 114 -1.63 -7.68 -9.69
C PRO A 114 -1.04 -8.92 -10.35
N LYS A 115 0.28 -9.13 -10.17
CA LYS A 115 0.91 -10.41 -10.51
C LYS A 115 0.35 -11.53 -9.64
N ARG A 116 0.13 -11.24 -8.35
CA ARG A 116 -0.53 -12.12 -7.41
C ARG A 116 -1.19 -11.30 -6.31
N CYS A 117 -2.36 -11.72 -5.84
CA CYS A 117 -3.03 -11.07 -4.72
C CYS A 117 -3.85 -12.06 -3.91
N PHE A 118 -4.19 -11.65 -2.69
CA PHE A 118 -5.12 -12.35 -1.83
C PHE A 118 -6.22 -11.38 -1.36
N PHE A 119 -7.47 -11.84 -1.42
CA PHE A 119 -8.57 -11.10 -0.84
C PHE A 119 -8.69 -11.43 0.65
N PHE A 120 -8.31 -10.48 1.49
CA PHE A 120 -8.44 -10.56 2.94
C PHE A 120 -9.89 -10.37 3.41
N GLY A 121 -10.69 -9.61 2.65
CA GLY A 121 -12.11 -9.41 2.94
C GLY A 121 -12.42 -8.49 4.11
N ASP A 122 -11.42 -7.75 4.60
CA ASP A 122 -11.57 -6.72 5.62
C ASP A 122 -10.61 -5.56 5.36
N VAL A 123 -10.92 -4.39 5.91
CA VAL A 123 -10.10 -3.17 5.82
C VAL A 123 -9.25 -2.96 7.07
N CYS A 124 -9.22 -3.95 7.98
CA CYS A 124 -8.47 -3.90 9.23
C CYS A 124 -7.87 -5.26 9.63
N ALA A 125 -6.59 -5.29 10.05
CA ALA A 125 -5.93 -6.52 10.53
C ALA A 125 -6.60 -7.18 11.73
N LYS A 126 -7.40 -6.44 12.51
CA LYS A 126 -7.93 -6.91 13.80
C LYS A 126 -8.66 -8.24 13.72
N ARG A 127 -9.34 -8.51 12.59
CA ARG A 127 -10.16 -9.71 12.42
C ARG A 127 -9.36 -11.00 12.39
N ASN A 128 -8.24 -11.01 11.67
CA ASN A 128 -7.39 -12.19 11.57
C ASN A 128 -5.94 -11.80 11.18
N PRO A 129 -5.12 -11.33 12.14
CA PRO A 129 -3.75 -10.89 11.86
C PRO A 129 -2.86 -12.03 11.37
N LYS A 130 -3.12 -13.27 11.81
CA LYS A 130 -2.37 -14.45 11.37
C LYS A 130 -2.59 -14.73 9.88
N LEU A 131 -3.84 -14.70 9.41
CA LEU A 131 -4.14 -14.87 8.00
C LEU A 131 -3.53 -13.76 7.14
N LEU A 132 -3.57 -12.52 7.64
CA LEU A 132 -2.92 -11.40 6.95
C LEU A 132 -1.41 -11.63 6.81
N LEU A 133 -0.73 -12.07 7.88
CA LEU A 133 0.69 -12.44 7.81
C LEU A 133 0.95 -13.57 6.81
N THR A 134 0.14 -14.63 6.82
CA THR A 134 0.25 -15.72 5.83
C THR A 134 0.19 -15.18 4.39
N TYR A 135 -0.77 -14.30 4.09
CA TYR A 135 -0.86 -13.70 2.75
C TYR A 135 0.35 -12.83 2.39
N ILE A 136 0.87 -12.07 3.35
CA ILE A 136 2.07 -11.24 3.14
C ILE A 136 3.29 -12.13 2.85
N PHE A 137 3.49 -13.17 3.67
CA PHE A 137 4.62 -14.10 3.52
C PHE A 137 4.53 -14.87 2.21
N ASP A 138 3.36 -15.41 1.86
CA ASP A 138 3.14 -16.12 0.60
C ASP A 138 3.43 -15.24 -0.64
N LEU A 139 3.07 -13.95 -0.58
CA LEU A 139 3.37 -13.01 -1.66
C LEU A 139 4.86 -12.66 -1.72
N TYR A 140 5.51 -12.52 -0.57
CA TYR A 140 6.94 -12.25 -0.50
C TYR A 140 7.78 -13.44 -0.98
N ASP A 141 7.47 -14.65 -0.54
CA ASP A 141 8.13 -15.88 -0.99
C ASP A 141 7.96 -16.09 -2.49
N TYR A 142 6.76 -15.82 -3.01
CA TYR A 142 6.51 -15.81 -4.43
C TYR A 142 7.37 -14.75 -5.16
N PHE A 143 7.49 -13.56 -4.59
CA PHE A 143 8.38 -12.53 -5.14
C PHE A 143 9.84 -13.00 -5.18
N LEU A 144 10.34 -13.57 -4.08
CA LEU A 144 11.72 -14.04 -4.00
C LEU A 144 12.02 -15.10 -5.06
N LYS A 145 11.12 -16.07 -5.19
CA LYS A 145 11.24 -17.18 -6.13
C LYS A 145 11.20 -16.74 -7.60
N GLU A 146 10.32 -15.82 -7.95
CA GLU A 146 10.07 -15.47 -9.36
C GLU A 146 10.89 -14.26 -9.83
N PHE A 147 11.22 -13.33 -8.93
CA PHE A 147 11.76 -12.02 -9.29
C PHE A 147 13.03 -11.61 -8.53
N TYR A 148 13.43 -12.35 -7.50
CA TYR A 148 14.63 -12.06 -6.70
C TYR A 148 15.61 -13.24 -6.66
N CYS A 149 15.67 -13.99 -7.76
CA CYS A 149 16.61 -15.10 -7.91
C CYS A 149 17.90 -14.63 -8.61
N PHE A 150 19.03 -14.97 -8.00
CA PHE A 150 20.36 -14.73 -8.52
C PHE A 150 20.80 -15.91 -9.40
N ARG A 151 20.13 -16.11 -10.54
CA ARG A 151 20.55 -17.15 -11.50
C ARG A 151 21.92 -16.78 -12.08
N GLU A 152 22.74 -17.79 -12.37
CA GLU A 152 24.11 -17.65 -12.85
C GLU A 152 24.24 -16.63 -14.00
N ALA A 153 25.37 -15.91 -14.00
CA ALA A 153 25.70 -14.70 -14.75
C ALA A 153 25.46 -14.72 -16.28
N ASN A 154 25.06 -15.84 -16.87
CA ASN A 154 24.95 -16.04 -18.31
C ASN A 154 23.52 -15.88 -18.87
N ASN A 155 22.52 -15.49 -18.06
CA ASN A 155 21.18 -15.18 -18.55
C ASN A 155 20.76 -13.72 -18.28
N PRO A 156 21.01 -12.78 -19.22
CA PRO A 156 20.68 -11.36 -19.05
C PRO A 156 19.17 -11.05 -18.97
N LYS A 157 18.29 -12.06 -19.06
CA LYS A 157 16.83 -11.90 -18.99
C LYS A 157 16.24 -11.98 -17.57
N THR A 158 17.01 -12.43 -16.57
CA THR A 158 16.50 -12.64 -15.20
C THR A 158 17.43 -12.02 -14.16
N SER A 159 17.59 -10.70 -14.19
CA SER A 159 18.19 -9.97 -13.07
C SER A 159 17.17 -9.86 -11.94
N ALA A 160 17.60 -10.05 -10.69
CA ALA A 160 16.80 -9.69 -9.53
C ALA A 160 16.30 -8.24 -9.66
N ILE A 161 15.09 -7.97 -9.17
CA ILE A 161 14.47 -6.63 -9.23
C ILE A 161 14.29 -6.06 -7.83
N PRO A 162 14.31 -4.73 -7.65
CA PRO A 162 14.02 -4.13 -6.34
C PRO A 162 12.55 -4.33 -5.94
N LEU A 163 12.28 -4.23 -4.64
CA LEU A 163 10.93 -4.34 -4.07
C LEU A 163 10.62 -3.12 -3.18
N VAL A 164 9.50 -2.46 -3.45
CA VAL A 164 8.90 -1.48 -2.53
C VAL A 164 7.75 -2.14 -1.78
N ILE A 165 7.77 -2.09 -0.44
CA ILE A 165 6.73 -2.61 0.43
C ILE A 165 5.99 -1.44 1.08
N ASN A 166 4.74 -1.22 0.66
CA ASN A 166 3.88 -0.21 1.25
C ASN A 166 3.08 -0.80 2.41
N THR A 167 3.24 -0.24 3.62
CA THR A 167 2.57 -0.77 4.82
C THR A 167 1.32 0.01 5.22
N SER A 168 0.46 -0.66 5.99
CA SER A 168 -0.67 0.00 6.65
C SER A 168 -0.20 1.04 7.68
N GLY A 169 -1.10 1.97 8.04
CA GLY A 169 -0.86 3.00 9.04
C GLY A 169 -1.03 2.56 10.51
N TRP A 170 -1.06 1.26 10.80
CA TRP A 170 -1.40 0.75 12.13
C TRP A 170 -0.18 0.60 13.04
N ILE A 171 0.09 1.63 13.83
CA ILE A 171 1.27 1.70 14.70
C ILE A 171 1.06 1.13 16.12
N LYS A 172 -0.08 0.46 16.41
CA LYS A 172 -0.42 -0.07 17.75
C LYS A 172 -1.16 -1.41 17.68
N GLY A 173 -1.12 -2.18 18.77
CA GLY A 173 -1.87 -3.44 18.94
C GLY A 173 -1.58 -4.46 17.83
N ASN A 174 -2.62 -5.15 17.35
CA ASN A 174 -2.48 -6.17 16.29
C ASN A 174 -1.83 -5.62 15.00
N GLY A 175 -2.00 -4.34 14.69
CA GLY A 175 -1.37 -3.74 13.51
C GLY A 175 0.14 -3.59 13.64
N LEU A 176 0.60 -3.18 14.83
CA LEU A 176 2.03 -3.13 15.13
C LEU A 176 2.63 -4.55 15.14
N HIS A 177 1.92 -5.52 15.71
CA HIS A 177 2.34 -6.91 15.67
C HIS A 177 2.52 -7.44 14.23
N VAL A 178 1.54 -7.19 13.35
CA VAL A 178 1.67 -7.58 11.93
C VAL A 178 2.86 -6.90 11.27
N LEU A 179 3.09 -5.60 11.54
CA LEU A 179 4.24 -4.88 11.02
C LEU A 179 5.57 -5.47 11.52
N THR A 180 5.68 -5.73 12.82
CA THR A 180 6.86 -6.32 13.46
C THR A 180 7.21 -7.68 12.85
N GLU A 181 6.23 -8.60 12.76
CA GLU A 181 6.46 -9.94 12.22
C GLU A 181 6.77 -9.89 10.72
N MET A 182 6.16 -8.96 9.96
CA MET A 182 6.52 -8.71 8.57
C MET A 182 7.97 -8.26 8.42
N LEU A 183 8.42 -7.26 9.20
CA LEU A 183 9.78 -6.75 9.10
C LEU A 183 10.83 -7.82 9.48
N LYS A 184 10.55 -8.64 10.50
CA LYS A 184 11.39 -9.81 10.85
C LYS A 184 11.48 -10.80 9.70
N TYR A 185 10.34 -11.20 9.15
CA TYR A 185 10.27 -12.23 8.13
C TYR A 185 10.89 -11.77 6.80
N VAL A 186 10.59 -10.54 6.38
CA VAL A 186 11.10 -9.97 5.13
C VAL A 186 12.59 -9.63 5.24
N SER A 187 13.04 -9.18 6.42
CA SER A 187 14.41 -8.67 6.63
C SER A 187 14.83 -7.67 5.54
N PRO A 188 14.07 -6.57 5.37
CA PRO A 188 14.32 -5.63 4.27
C PRO A 188 15.68 -4.95 4.42
N THR A 189 16.35 -4.69 3.29
CA THR A 189 17.62 -3.94 3.25
C THR A 189 17.46 -2.50 3.74
N HIS A 190 16.28 -1.90 3.49
CA HIS A 190 15.97 -0.52 3.83
C HIS A 190 14.63 -0.45 4.56
N VAL A 191 14.59 0.33 5.64
CA VAL A 191 13.34 0.67 6.32
C VAL A 191 13.21 2.17 6.35
N ILE A 192 12.16 2.68 5.72
CA ILE A 192 11.83 4.10 5.69
C ILE A 192 10.76 4.35 6.75
N ARG A 193 11.11 5.10 7.78
CA ARG A 193 10.19 5.51 8.84
C ARG A 193 9.68 6.92 8.57
N VAL A 194 8.39 7.02 8.26
CA VAL A 194 7.69 8.30 8.13
C VAL A 194 7.18 8.73 9.50
N SER A 195 7.76 9.78 10.07
CA SER A 195 7.48 10.24 11.43
C SER A 195 6.73 11.57 11.46
N THR A 196 5.79 11.70 12.38
CA THR A 196 5.09 12.96 12.66
C THR A 196 5.78 13.71 13.79
N THR A 197 5.46 15.00 13.96
CA THR A 197 5.92 15.79 15.11
C THR A 197 5.32 15.34 16.45
N VAL A 198 4.30 14.48 16.43
CA VAL A 198 3.61 13.98 17.62
C VAL A 198 4.14 12.59 17.99
N GLU A 199 5.11 12.52 18.87
CA GLU A 199 5.85 11.30 19.25
C GLU A 199 4.96 10.09 19.55
N ARG A 200 3.90 10.26 20.35
CA ARG A 200 2.94 9.19 20.70
C ARG A 200 2.16 8.57 19.52
N LYS A 201 2.25 9.19 18.33
CA LYS A 201 1.67 8.72 17.07
C LYS A 201 2.71 8.05 16.17
N ASN A 202 3.98 8.03 16.54
CA ASN A 202 5.04 7.39 15.76
C ASN A 202 5.21 5.92 16.16
N LEU A 203 5.96 5.20 15.32
CA LEU A 203 6.44 3.86 15.64
C LEU A 203 7.49 3.94 16.76
N PRO A 204 7.75 2.82 17.48
CA PRO A 204 8.86 2.78 18.43
C PRO A 204 10.20 3.11 17.75
N CYS A 205 11.12 3.68 18.53
CA CYS A 205 12.43 4.08 18.06
C CYS A 205 13.32 2.87 17.69
N GLY A 206 14.39 3.13 16.94
CA GLY A 206 15.34 2.10 16.50
C GLY A 206 14.71 0.99 15.67
N THR A 207 15.33 -0.19 15.76
CA THR A 207 14.94 -1.42 15.09
C THR A 207 14.02 -2.27 15.98
N PHE A 208 12.84 -1.75 16.33
CA PHE A 208 11.91 -2.35 17.29
C PHE A 208 11.41 -3.77 16.96
N TRP A 209 11.70 -4.27 15.76
CA TRP A 209 11.37 -5.62 15.32
C TRP A 209 12.54 -6.60 15.49
N MET A 210 13.72 -6.15 15.85
CA MET A 210 14.93 -6.98 16.01
C MET A 210 15.14 -7.25 17.50
N ASN A 211 15.58 -8.46 17.84
CA ASN A 211 16.03 -8.77 19.20
C ASN A 211 17.49 -8.34 19.34
N GLU A 212 17.90 -7.91 20.55
CA GLU A 212 19.29 -7.48 20.83
C GLU A 212 20.33 -8.58 20.60
N PHE A 213 19.90 -9.85 20.57
CA PHE A 213 20.77 -11.02 20.43
C PHE A 213 20.80 -11.62 19.03
N ASP A 214 19.99 -11.12 18.10
CA ASP A 214 19.93 -11.69 16.76
C ASP A 214 20.98 -11.03 15.85
N GLU A 215 21.89 -11.82 15.30
CA GLU A 215 22.82 -11.39 14.25
C GLU A 215 22.10 -11.27 12.91
N TYR A 216 21.50 -10.12 12.65
CA TYR A 216 20.98 -9.78 11.33
C TYR A 216 21.94 -8.84 10.59
N PRO A 217 21.95 -8.87 9.25
CA PRO A 217 22.68 -7.86 8.48
C PRO A 217 22.20 -6.45 8.86
N PRO A 218 23.09 -5.44 8.82
CA PRO A 218 22.72 -4.07 9.15
C PRO A 218 21.62 -3.58 8.20
N VAL A 219 20.55 -3.03 8.78
CA VAL A 219 19.44 -2.44 8.03
C VAL A 219 19.67 -0.93 7.86
N ASN A 220 19.48 -0.43 6.64
CA ASN A 220 19.53 1.00 6.37
C ASN A 220 18.20 1.64 6.83
N LEU A 221 18.18 2.16 8.06
CA LEU A 221 17.05 2.88 8.62
C LEU A 221 17.10 4.36 8.21
N ILE A 222 16.11 4.81 7.45
CA ILE A 222 15.98 6.19 6.99
C ILE A 222 14.74 6.81 7.63
N GLU A 223 14.89 7.94 8.30
CA GLU A 223 13.77 8.68 8.89
C GLU A 223 13.44 9.91 8.06
N ILE A 224 12.15 10.06 7.71
CA ILE A 224 11.63 11.21 6.95
C ILE A 224 10.41 11.82 7.64
N ARG A 225 10.18 13.12 7.41
CA ARG A 225 9.05 13.84 8.00
C ARG A 225 7.76 13.56 7.24
N ALA A 226 6.68 13.34 8.00
CA ALA A 226 5.34 13.18 7.48
C ALA A 226 4.81 14.46 6.81
N VAL A 227 3.88 14.28 5.86
CA VAL A 227 3.09 15.39 5.30
C VAL A 227 2.17 15.92 6.41
N GLN A 228 2.36 17.17 6.83
CA GLN A 228 1.51 17.79 7.84
C GLN A 228 0.14 18.15 7.26
N ASN A 229 -0.77 17.19 7.22
CA ASN A 229 -2.18 17.49 7.12
C ASN A 229 -2.79 17.35 8.51
N SER A 230 -3.09 18.49 9.15
CA SER A 230 -4.05 18.48 10.25
C SER A 230 -5.44 18.30 9.65
N PRO A 231 -6.07 17.14 9.88
CA PRO A 231 -7.46 17.23 10.28
C PRO A 231 -7.79 16.34 11.48
N ARG A 232 -8.82 16.76 12.23
CA ARG A 232 -9.40 16.03 13.36
C ARG A 232 -9.71 14.59 12.93
N HIS A 233 -9.35 13.59 13.73
CA HIS A 233 -9.46 12.14 13.45
C HIS A 233 -10.78 11.66 12.79
N LEU A 234 -11.90 12.37 13.01
CA LEU A 234 -13.18 12.11 12.35
C LEU A 234 -13.18 12.44 10.85
N LEU A 235 -12.52 13.52 10.43
CA LEU A 235 -12.38 13.91 9.02
C LEU A 235 -11.53 12.88 8.27
N VAL A 236 -10.42 12.44 8.87
CA VAL A 236 -9.54 11.38 8.32
C VAL A 236 -10.31 10.08 8.07
N LYS A 237 -11.16 9.66 9.01
CA LYS A 237 -12.00 8.46 8.83
C LYS A 237 -13.04 8.63 7.71
N LYS A 238 -13.60 9.83 7.58
CA LYS A 238 -14.57 10.16 6.52
C LYS A 238 -13.90 10.15 5.15
N GLU A 239 -12.71 10.75 5.03
CA GLU A 239 -11.87 10.71 3.83
C GLU A 239 -11.50 9.27 3.45
N ALA A 240 -11.07 8.45 4.42
CA ALA A 240 -10.69 7.07 4.14
C ALA A 240 -11.86 6.21 3.66
N ARG A 241 -13.08 6.47 4.13
CA ARG A 241 -14.29 5.82 3.60
C ARG A 241 -14.57 6.27 2.17
N ILE A 242 -14.54 7.59 1.90
CA ILE A 242 -14.79 8.14 0.57
C ILE A 242 -13.79 7.57 -0.45
N ILE A 243 -12.49 7.52 -0.12
CA ILE A 243 -11.46 6.95 -1.00
C ILE A 243 -11.74 5.48 -1.31
N ARG A 244 -12.18 4.70 -0.34
CA ARG A 244 -12.55 3.28 -0.54
C ARG A 244 -13.75 3.14 -1.46
N ASP A 245 -14.78 3.96 -1.26
CA ASP A 245 -15.99 3.95 -2.09
C ASP A 245 -15.64 4.34 -3.54
N ILE A 246 -14.82 5.39 -3.73
CA ILE A 246 -14.31 5.81 -5.04
C ILE A 246 -13.53 4.68 -5.73
N ARG A 247 -12.64 3.99 -5.02
CA ARG A 247 -11.88 2.86 -5.59
C ARG A 247 -12.77 1.69 -6.00
N LEU A 248 -13.80 1.38 -5.21
CA LEU A 248 -14.77 0.35 -5.56
C LEU A 248 -15.57 0.73 -6.81
N ILE A 249 -16.02 1.98 -6.90
CA ILE A 249 -16.70 2.50 -8.10
C ILE A 249 -15.76 2.39 -9.32
N ALA A 250 -14.49 2.80 -9.18
CA ALA A 250 -13.49 2.71 -10.25
C ALA A 250 -13.26 1.28 -10.74
N TYR A 251 -13.23 0.31 -9.81
CA TYR A 251 -13.06 -1.11 -10.14
C TYR A 251 -14.26 -1.62 -10.94
N PHE A 252 -15.46 -1.42 -10.40
CA PHE A 252 -16.69 -1.91 -11.00
C PHE A 252 -17.08 -1.20 -12.30
N ARG A 253 -16.63 0.05 -12.48
CA ARG A 253 -16.79 0.78 -13.74
C ARG A 253 -16.13 0.08 -14.93
N GLN A 254 -15.08 -0.71 -14.69
CA GLN A 254 -14.41 -1.49 -15.74
C GLN A 254 -15.29 -2.61 -16.32
N CYS A 255 -16.34 -3.01 -15.60
CA CYS A 255 -17.32 -3.99 -16.06
C CYS A 255 -18.38 -3.39 -17.00
N LEU A 256 -18.45 -2.06 -17.12
CA LEU A 256 -19.42 -1.36 -17.96
C LEU A 256 -18.79 -0.92 -19.28
N PRO A 257 -19.59 -0.76 -20.36
CA PRO A 257 -19.10 -0.21 -21.64
C PRO A 257 -18.32 1.10 -21.44
N ARG A 258 -17.29 1.34 -22.28
CA ARG A 258 -16.39 2.50 -22.11
C ARG A 258 -17.13 3.83 -22.26
N ASP A 259 -18.14 3.87 -23.11
CA ASP A 259 -19.04 4.98 -23.39
C ASP A 259 -20.13 5.21 -22.32
N PHE A 260 -20.28 4.29 -21.36
CA PHE A 260 -21.26 4.44 -20.28
C PHE A 260 -20.79 5.45 -19.24
N ASN A 261 -21.40 6.64 -19.19
CA ASN A 261 -20.98 7.66 -18.23
C ASN A 261 -21.33 7.28 -16.79
N VAL A 262 -20.35 7.33 -15.88
CA VAL A 262 -20.55 7.09 -14.44
C VAL A 262 -20.00 8.28 -13.68
N PHE A 263 -20.88 9.07 -13.09
CA PHE A 263 -20.53 10.23 -12.27
C PHE A 263 -20.84 9.98 -10.79
N CYS A 264 -21.74 9.05 -10.50
CA CYS A 264 -22.12 8.67 -9.14
C CYS A 264 -22.40 7.16 -9.00
N LEU A 265 -22.65 6.73 -7.76
CA LEU A 265 -22.98 5.34 -7.45
C LEU A 265 -24.29 4.88 -8.12
N ASN A 266 -25.29 5.76 -8.27
CA ASN A 266 -26.55 5.41 -8.89
C ASN A 266 -26.39 5.07 -10.37
N ASP A 267 -25.51 5.77 -11.09
CA ASP A 267 -25.21 5.47 -12.49
C ASP A 267 -24.58 4.08 -12.62
N LEU A 268 -23.70 3.71 -11.68
CA LEU A 268 -23.09 2.38 -11.62
C LEU A 268 -24.15 1.28 -11.42
N ILE A 269 -25.13 1.51 -10.52
CA ILE A 269 -26.23 0.57 -10.28
C ILE A 269 -27.10 0.40 -11.53
N GLN A 270 -27.43 1.49 -12.20
CA GLN A 270 -28.20 1.45 -13.46
C GLN A 270 -27.43 0.73 -14.56
N GLY A 271 -26.13 0.98 -14.69
CA GLY A 271 -25.26 0.27 -15.61
C GLY A 271 -25.22 -1.23 -15.33
N PHE A 272 -25.20 -1.64 -14.06
CA PHE A 272 -25.26 -3.06 -13.73
C PHE A 272 -26.60 -3.72 -14.02
N ALA A 273 -27.70 -2.98 -13.89
CA ALA A 273 -29.02 -3.47 -14.26
C ALA A 273 -29.19 -3.62 -15.79
N SER A 274 -28.39 -2.90 -16.59
CA SER A 274 -28.47 -2.94 -18.06
C SER A 274 -27.58 -3.99 -18.72
N ILE A 275 -26.63 -4.59 -17.99
CA ILE A 275 -25.80 -5.68 -18.51
C ILE A 275 -26.41 -7.05 -18.21
N HIS A 276 -26.21 -7.99 -19.13
CA HIS A 276 -26.56 -9.39 -18.86
C HIS A 276 -25.56 -9.99 -17.84
N PRO A 277 -26.04 -10.57 -16.72
CA PRO A 277 -25.16 -11.16 -15.73
C PRO A 277 -24.46 -12.40 -16.30
N PHE A 278 -23.21 -12.60 -15.91
CA PHE A 278 -22.47 -13.81 -16.26
C PHE A 278 -23.08 -15.02 -15.56
N GLN A 279 -23.55 -16.01 -16.32
CA GLN A 279 -24.17 -17.22 -15.78
C GLN A 279 -23.11 -18.31 -15.56
N LEU A 280 -22.70 -18.49 -14.30
CA LEU A 280 -21.81 -19.57 -13.91
C LEU A 280 -22.61 -20.76 -13.35
N ARG A 281 -22.46 -21.94 -13.96
CA ARG A 281 -23.05 -23.17 -13.41
C ARG A 281 -22.33 -23.56 -12.12
N LEU A 282 -23.06 -23.77 -11.04
CA LEU A 282 -22.49 -24.19 -9.75
C LEU A 282 -21.68 -25.48 -9.85
N SER A 283 -22.05 -26.40 -10.75
CA SER A 283 -21.29 -27.64 -11.00
C SER A 283 -19.89 -27.41 -11.58
N LYS A 284 -19.61 -26.21 -12.11
CA LYS A 284 -18.27 -25.80 -12.57
C LYS A 284 -17.44 -25.09 -11.49
N ILE A 285 -18.01 -24.88 -10.30
CA ILE A 285 -17.31 -24.25 -9.19
C ILE A 285 -16.72 -25.34 -8.30
N HIS A 286 -15.40 -25.42 -8.25
CA HIS A 286 -14.69 -26.27 -7.29
C HIS A 286 -14.34 -25.44 -6.06
N VAL A 287 -14.86 -25.85 -4.90
CA VAL A 287 -14.49 -25.27 -3.61
C VAL A 287 -13.23 -25.99 -3.14
N ILE A 288 -12.09 -25.29 -3.18
CA ILE A 288 -10.79 -25.86 -2.82
C ILE A 288 -10.54 -25.71 -1.31
N ASP A 289 -11.09 -24.66 -0.70
CA ASP A 289 -10.92 -24.39 0.73
C ASP A 289 -12.14 -23.65 1.30
N LEU A 290 -12.52 -24.00 2.53
CA LEU A 290 -13.66 -23.47 3.27
C LEU A 290 -13.13 -22.66 4.46
N HIS A 291 -12.98 -21.35 4.28
CA HIS A 291 -12.64 -20.48 5.40
C HIS A 291 -13.88 -20.25 6.28
N CYS A 292 -14.02 -21.03 7.33
CA CYS A 292 -15.08 -20.88 8.31
C CYS A 292 -14.68 -19.84 9.38
N GLN A 293 -15.28 -18.66 9.33
CA GLN A 293 -15.21 -17.74 10.45
C GLN A 293 -16.25 -18.13 11.50
N ARG A 294 -15.79 -18.61 12.65
CA ARG A 294 -16.64 -18.68 13.85
C ARG A 294 -17.03 -17.26 14.23
N GLY A 295 -18.33 -16.95 14.11
CA GLY A 295 -18.89 -15.72 14.66
C GLY A 295 -18.72 -15.70 16.19
N ILE A 296 -18.54 -14.51 16.76
CA ILE A 296 -18.51 -14.28 18.23
C ILE A 296 -19.91 -14.40 18.86
N CYS A 297 -20.86 -15.02 18.17
CA CYS A 297 -22.18 -15.31 18.71
C CYS A 297 -22.28 -16.83 18.91
N ASN A 298 -22.68 -17.26 20.11
CA ASN A 298 -22.99 -18.65 20.47
C ASN A 298 -24.23 -19.20 19.72
N ASP A 299 -24.47 -18.73 18.51
CA ASP A 299 -25.58 -19.12 17.67
C ASP A 299 -25.04 -19.98 16.52
N PRO A 300 -25.24 -21.31 16.56
CA PRO A 300 -24.66 -22.24 15.58
C PRO A 300 -25.20 -22.08 14.15
N GLU A 301 -26.11 -21.15 13.87
CA GLU A 301 -26.72 -20.97 12.55
C GLU A 301 -26.12 -19.81 11.72
N ASN A 302 -25.23 -18.97 12.28
CA ASN A 302 -24.78 -17.74 11.61
C ASN A 302 -23.32 -17.81 11.10
N TYR A 303 -23.05 -18.74 10.17
CA TYR A 303 -21.76 -18.81 9.48
C TYR A 303 -21.73 -17.91 8.23
N LYS A 304 -20.80 -16.95 8.18
CA LYS A 304 -20.43 -16.28 6.91
C LYS A 304 -19.36 -17.11 6.21
N ILE A 305 -19.75 -17.78 5.14
CA ILE A 305 -18.86 -18.60 4.30
C ILE A 305 -18.20 -17.68 3.26
N ILE A 306 -16.87 -17.54 3.33
CA ILE A 306 -16.08 -16.95 2.25
C ILE A 306 -15.47 -18.11 1.46
N LYS A 307 -15.91 -18.29 0.20
CA LYS A 307 -15.45 -19.37 -0.68
C LYS A 307 -14.30 -18.86 -1.56
N LYS A 308 -13.17 -19.58 -1.56
CA LYS A 308 -12.16 -19.45 -2.62
C LYS A 308 -12.69 -20.18 -3.85
N ILE A 309 -13.07 -19.43 -4.88
CA ILE A 309 -13.66 -19.96 -6.12
C ILE A 309 -12.55 -20.03 -7.17
N VAL A 310 -12.32 -21.21 -7.74
CA VAL A 310 -11.55 -21.36 -8.98
C VAL A 310 -12.51 -21.85 -10.05
N THR A 311 -12.56 -21.12 -11.17
CA THR A 311 -13.27 -21.55 -12.37
C THR A 311 -12.29 -22.36 -13.21
N SER A 312 -12.64 -23.60 -13.55
CA SER A 312 -11.94 -24.34 -14.59
C SER A 312 -12.35 -23.76 -15.94
N GLU A 313 -11.52 -22.89 -16.51
CA GLU A 313 -11.54 -22.69 -17.95
C GLU A 313 -10.71 -23.82 -18.59
N LYS A 314 -11.35 -24.51 -19.53
CA LYS A 314 -10.68 -25.40 -20.49
C LYS A 314 -10.05 -24.54 -21.58
#